data_AF-A0A0F2QRJ8-F1
#
_entry.id   AF-A0A0F2QRJ8-F1
#
_cell.length_a   1.000
_cell.length_b   1.000
_cell.length_c   1.000
_cell.angle_alpha   90.00
_cell.angle_beta   90.00
_cell.angle_gamma   90.00
#
_symmetry.space_group_name_H-M   'P 1'
#
loop_
_entity.id
_entity.type
_entity.pdbx_description
1 polymer ?
#
loop_
_entity_poly.entity_id
_entity_poly.type
_entity_poly.pdbx_seq_one_letter_code
_entity_poly.pdbx_strand_id
1 'polypeptide(L)'
;MTSIFLNFGSAFGLSAILTPLMRFIANKKGWVAQPTCDRWHKKPTALLGGIAIFAALFVPLLMMADFRSAVEHVFRENGFGELPSLSAVIILGSVFLFFLGLFDDLHAVKPHNKLVAQILVASLVVFFGFRLHWFNSMTLDTMATLFWIVGITNAFNLIDNMDGLCAGVGCVASVSLAVLFFPADREAFLIALVLAGAMGGFLIYNFNPAKIFMGDCGSLVIGFCVSVLTLHFSEVPATSFLARFTVPILILMVPILDTTLVTAIRLLSGRKASVGGRDHTSHRLVLMGYSETKAVLLLYGVAAIAGFAAVLVSRQDTLTSPVVIIPVLMAFTLMGIYLSQLRVYPEKEFCLLRNRSFTPILMELTYKRQILLVVLDAVIIAFSYYIAYRLRFGGEAFPHYFKVFLRSLPAVIACKMLVFFWMGVYRSIWGYISTNDVFLHVRASIVGSLLSIAAVTFLYRFSEFSKGIFLIDFLFTTGFLLGVRASFRIFLDSFKRRTLSGAKVVIYGAGRAGELLLREILNNKRLNVKPVGFVDDDVLKKGRKIQGFPIIGSLDELASMNGQYDIQGVLVSFNNVNGGCNSAHEKARHYCLRKGLFLKRFRIDLQEIDLDD
;
A
#
# COMPACT_ATOMS: atom_id res chain seq x y z
N MET A 1 27.12 22.69 -0.12
CA MET A 1 27.10 21.76 1.03
C MET A 1 26.80 22.45 2.35
N THR A 2 27.43 23.59 2.68
CA THR A 2 27.19 24.33 3.94
C THR A 2 25.72 24.68 4.19
N SER A 3 25.00 25.13 3.16
CA SER A 3 23.55 25.44 3.25
C SER A 3 22.66 24.21 3.45
N ILE A 4 23.09 23.03 3.01
CA ILE A 4 22.33 21.77 3.14
C ILE A 4 22.36 21.33 4.60
N PHE A 5 23.57 21.22 5.16
CA PHE A 5 23.77 20.84 6.56
C PHE A 5 23.16 21.86 7.52
N LEU A 6 23.22 23.15 7.17
CA LEU A 6 22.63 24.20 8.00
C LEU A 6 21.10 24.13 8.05
N ASN A 7 20.40 24.05 6.91
CA ASN A 7 18.93 24.08 6.89
C ASN A 7 18.31 22.77 7.40
N PHE A 8 18.81 21.62 6.95
CA PHE A 8 18.36 20.33 7.47
C PHE A 8 18.71 20.18 8.96
N GLY A 9 19.97 20.48 9.33
CA GLY A 9 20.47 20.32 10.69
C GLY A 9 19.81 21.26 11.69
N SER A 10 19.53 22.52 11.32
CA SER A 10 18.80 23.46 12.16
C SER A 10 17.36 23.02 12.40
N ALA A 11 16.63 22.63 11.36
CA ALA A 11 15.26 22.13 11.48
C ALA A 11 15.20 20.84 12.33
N PHE A 12 16.12 19.91 12.07
CA PHE A 12 16.23 18.67 12.84
C PHE A 12 16.55 18.93 14.32
N GLY A 13 17.57 19.74 14.58
CA GLY A 13 17.98 20.10 15.94
C GLY A 13 16.87 20.82 16.70
N LEU A 14 16.23 21.80 16.07
CA LEU A 14 15.14 22.56 16.69
C LEU A 14 13.94 21.67 17.02
N SER A 15 13.55 20.78 16.09
CA SER A 15 12.47 19.81 16.34
C SER A 15 12.85 18.82 17.45
N ALA A 16 14.08 18.29 17.45
CA ALA A 16 14.56 17.36 18.46
C ALA A 16 14.64 17.98 19.86
N ILE A 17 14.92 19.29 19.97
CA ILE A 17 14.97 20.02 21.24
C ILE A 17 13.57 20.43 21.72
N LEU A 18 12.71 20.92 20.82
CA LEU A 18 11.37 21.40 21.18
C LEU A 18 10.39 20.27 21.48
N THR A 19 10.54 19.10 20.84
CA THR A 19 9.65 17.95 21.06
C THR A 19 9.62 17.48 22.53
N PRO A 20 10.74 17.24 23.23
CA PRO A 20 10.72 16.88 24.65
C PRO A 20 10.22 18.02 25.56
N LEU A 21 10.47 19.28 25.19
CA LEU A 21 9.91 20.44 25.90
C LEU A 21 8.37 20.45 25.80
N MET A 22 7.83 20.26 24.60
CA MET A 22 6.39 20.17 24.40
C MET A 22 5.78 18.98 25.12
N ARG A 23 6.46 17.84 25.14
CA ARG A 23 6.04 16.67 25.93
C ARG A 23 5.95 16.99 27.42
N PHE A 24 6.95 17.71 27.96
CA PHE A 24 6.93 18.14 29.36
C PHE A 24 5.75 19.08 29.66
N ILE A 25 5.52 20.08 28.81
CA ILE A 25 4.41 21.03 28.95
C ILE A 25 3.05 20.32 28.86
N ALA A 26 2.87 19.45 27.86
CA ALA A 26 1.65 18.70 27.66
C ALA A 26 1.30 17.82 28.86
N ASN A 27 2.29 17.12 29.42
CA ASN A 27 2.10 16.33 30.63
C ASN A 27 1.75 17.21 31.84
N LYS A 28 2.41 18.36 32.02
CA LYS A 28 2.13 19.29 33.12
C LYS A 28 0.72 19.90 33.04
N LYS A 29 0.23 20.17 31.83
CA LYS A 29 -1.11 20.75 31.58
C LYS A 29 -2.22 19.69 31.42
N GLY A 30 -1.88 18.40 31.44
CA GLY A 30 -2.86 17.32 31.23
C GLY A 30 -3.35 17.18 29.78
N TRP A 31 -2.64 17.75 28.80
CA TRP A 31 -2.96 17.62 27.37
C TRP A 31 -2.47 16.27 26.82
N VAL A 32 -3.19 15.22 27.22
CA VAL A 32 -2.85 13.82 26.89
C VAL A 32 -4.01 13.13 26.18
N ALA A 33 -3.69 12.33 25.16
CA ALA A 33 -4.64 11.44 24.52
C ALA A 33 -4.92 10.25 25.46
N GLN A 34 -6.13 10.18 26.01
CA GLN A 34 -6.54 9.06 26.85
C GLN A 34 -6.82 7.81 25.99
N PRO A 35 -6.46 6.60 26.46
CA PRO A 35 -6.82 5.35 25.78
C PRO A 35 -8.34 5.23 25.62
N THR A 36 -8.81 5.08 24.39
CA THR A 36 -10.24 4.84 24.08
C THR A 36 -10.37 3.54 23.29
N CYS A 37 -11.48 2.81 23.45
CA CYS A 37 -11.74 1.53 22.78
C CYS A 37 -11.56 1.58 21.24
N ASP A 38 -11.74 2.76 20.64
CA ASP A 38 -11.62 3.01 19.19
C ASP A 38 -10.21 3.45 18.75
N ARG A 39 -9.37 3.96 19.66
CA ARG A 39 -7.99 4.41 19.39
C ARG A 39 -6.97 3.38 19.89
N TRP A 40 -5.75 3.40 19.35
CA TRP A 40 -4.84 2.26 19.45
C TRP A 40 -3.90 2.29 20.66
N HIS A 41 -3.64 3.48 21.21
CA HIS A 41 -2.69 3.68 22.29
C HIS A 41 -3.20 3.09 23.61
N LYS A 42 -2.34 2.30 24.26
CA LYS A 42 -2.63 1.64 25.54
C LYS A 42 -2.22 2.46 26.76
N LYS A 43 -1.49 3.56 26.53
CA LYS A 43 -1.00 4.47 27.57
C LYS A 43 -1.41 5.90 27.23
N PRO A 44 -1.65 6.77 28.23
CA PRO A 44 -1.82 8.20 27.98
C PRO A 44 -0.57 8.77 27.32
N THR A 45 -0.72 9.36 26.14
CA THR A 45 0.39 9.93 25.37
C THR A 45 0.20 11.43 25.20
N ALA A 46 1.26 12.22 25.35
CA ALA A 46 1.22 13.67 25.20
C ALA A 46 0.75 14.09 23.79
N LEU A 47 -0.01 15.19 23.69
CA LEU A 47 -0.47 15.80 22.44
C LEU A 47 0.37 17.04 22.10
N LEU A 48 0.07 17.66 20.94
CA LEU A 48 0.63 18.94 20.48
C LEU A 48 2.12 18.92 20.10
N GLY A 49 2.61 17.76 19.69
CA GLY A 49 3.94 17.63 19.08
C GLY A 49 4.10 18.45 17.79
N GLY A 50 2.98 18.75 17.11
CA GLY A 50 2.95 19.59 15.91
C GLY A 50 3.46 21.01 16.14
N ILE A 51 3.43 21.52 17.38
CA ILE A 51 4.05 22.81 17.74
C ILE A 51 5.56 22.78 17.52
N ALA A 52 6.22 21.68 17.89
CA ALA A 52 7.67 21.52 17.67
C ALA A 52 8.00 21.42 16.18
N ILE A 53 7.18 20.68 15.41
CA ILE A 53 7.33 20.55 13.95
C ILE A 53 7.14 21.91 13.27
N PHE A 54 6.07 22.64 13.63
CA PHE A 54 5.78 23.95 13.06
C PHE A 54 6.88 24.96 13.37
N ALA A 55 7.36 25.04 14.62
CA ALA A 55 8.47 25.93 14.96
C ALA A 55 9.77 25.57 14.22
N ALA A 56 10.06 24.27 14.09
CA ALA A 56 11.22 23.76 13.35
C ALA A 56 11.15 24.03 11.83
N LEU A 57 9.95 24.14 11.28
CA LEU A 57 9.70 24.54 9.89
C LEU A 57 9.73 26.07 9.75
N PHE A 58 9.03 26.79 10.62
CA PHE A 58 8.80 28.22 10.52
C PHE A 58 10.09 29.02 10.62
N VAL A 59 10.97 28.70 11.59
CA VAL A 59 12.18 29.50 11.82
C VAL A 59 13.13 29.49 10.60
N PRO A 60 13.54 28.33 10.04
CA PRO A 60 14.39 28.32 8.85
C PRO A 60 13.70 28.91 7.61
N LEU A 61 12.40 28.64 7.41
CA LEU A 61 11.68 29.20 6.27
C LEU A 61 11.56 30.72 6.34
N LEU A 62 11.35 31.28 7.53
CA LEU A 62 11.26 32.73 7.72
C LEU A 62 12.57 33.44 7.33
N MET A 63 13.72 32.79 7.54
CA MET A 63 15.02 33.31 7.12
C MET A 63 15.23 33.26 5.60
N MET A 64 14.47 32.41 4.90
CA MET A 64 14.55 32.24 3.44
C MET A 64 13.48 33.04 2.69
N ALA A 65 12.36 33.33 3.34
CA ALA A 65 11.17 33.89 2.73
C ALA A 65 11.35 35.34 2.29
N ASP A 66 11.04 35.61 1.03
CA ASP A 66 10.94 36.97 0.51
C ASP A 66 9.48 37.42 0.45
N PHE A 67 8.99 38.01 1.55
CA PHE A 67 7.62 38.55 1.60
C PHE A 67 7.41 39.74 0.67
N ARG A 68 8.48 40.43 0.26
CA ARG A 68 8.36 41.54 -0.67
C ARG A 68 7.83 41.05 -2.01
N SER A 69 8.33 39.91 -2.49
CA SER A 69 7.83 39.28 -3.72
C SER A 69 6.32 38.97 -3.66
N ALA A 70 5.82 38.51 -2.51
CA ALA A 70 4.40 38.21 -2.30
C ALA A 70 3.55 39.50 -2.30
N VAL A 71 4.03 40.57 -1.64
CA VAL A 71 3.35 41.87 -1.62
C VAL A 71 3.32 42.48 -3.03
N GLU A 72 4.45 42.47 -3.74
CA GLU A 72 4.53 42.96 -5.11
C GLU A 72 3.59 42.21 -6.06
N HIS A 73 3.41 40.90 -5.86
CA HIS A 73 2.45 40.11 -6.63
C HIS A 73 0.99 40.56 -6.38
N VAL A 74 0.62 40.88 -5.13
CA VAL A 74 -0.74 41.33 -4.76
C VAL A 74 -1.09 42.68 -5.37
N PHE A 75 -0.15 43.64 -5.35
CA PHE A 75 -0.39 45.03 -5.77
C PHE A 75 -0.06 45.29 -7.25
N ARG A 76 0.20 44.24 -8.03
CA ARG A 76 0.56 44.39 -9.45
C ARG A 76 -0.66 44.77 -10.30
N GLU A 77 -0.60 45.92 -10.98
CA GLU A 77 -1.71 46.43 -11.79
C GLU A 77 -1.98 45.62 -13.09
N ASN A 78 -1.01 44.83 -13.59
CA ASN A 78 -1.07 44.16 -14.90
C ASN A 78 -1.08 42.61 -14.87
N GLY A 79 -1.65 41.97 -13.85
CA GLY A 79 -1.93 40.52 -13.87
C GLY A 79 -0.71 39.58 -13.86
N PHE A 80 -0.98 38.27 -14.00
CA PHE A 80 -0.09 37.11 -13.79
C PHE A 80 1.38 37.32 -14.23
N GLY A 81 2.26 37.60 -13.28
CA GLY A 81 3.70 37.74 -13.48
C GLY A 81 4.50 36.57 -12.89
N GLU A 82 5.81 36.78 -12.68
CA GLU A 82 6.67 35.79 -12.01
C GLU A 82 6.08 35.33 -10.67
N LEU A 83 6.22 34.03 -10.40
CA LEU A 83 5.76 33.42 -9.15
C LEU A 83 6.49 34.06 -7.97
N PRO A 84 5.78 34.40 -6.88
CA PRO A 84 6.42 34.91 -5.67
C PRO A 84 7.23 33.81 -4.97
N SER A 85 8.00 34.19 -3.96
CA SER A 85 8.79 33.25 -3.14
C SER A 85 7.92 32.11 -2.60
N LEU A 86 8.32 30.88 -2.93
CA LEU A 86 7.60 29.66 -2.53
C LEU A 86 7.55 29.53 -0.99
N SER A 87 8.65 29.87 -0.32
CA SER A 87 8.74 29.83 1.14
C SER A 87 7.81 30.85 1.80
N ALA A 88 7.61 32.04 1.23
CA ALA A 88 6.65 33.02 1.74
C ALA A 88 5.21 32.49 1.68
N VAL A 89 4.79 31.90 0.55
CA VAL A 89 3.45 31.34 0.39
C VAL A 89 3.22 30.14 1.31
N ILE A 90 4.22 29.27 1.46
CA ILE A 90 4.16 28.15 2.41
C ILE A 90 4.00 28.67 3.84
N ILE A 91 4.76 29.68 4.27
CA ILE A 91 4.61 30.24 5.62
C ILE A 91 3.19 30.77 5.85
N LEU A 92 2.65 31.56 4.92
CA LEU A 92 1.31 32.14 5.06
C LEU A 92 0.24 31.06 5.25
N GLY A 93 0.26 30.01 4.41
CA GLY A 93 -0.67 28.90 4.53
C GLY A 93 -0.43 28.01 5.76
N SER A 94 0.82 27.71 6.08
CA SER A 94 1.20 26.90 7.24
C SER A 94 0.83 27.56 8.56
N VAL A 95 0.98 28.88 8.70
CA VAL A 95 0.57 29.63 9.89
C VAL A 95 -0.94 29.46 10.11
N PHE A 96 -1.74 29.66 9.06
CA PHE A 96 -3.19 29.54 9.14
C PHE A 96 -3.63 28.12 9.52
N LEU A 97 -3.10 27.09 8.84
CA LEU A 97 -3.44 25.70 9.12
C LEU A 97 -2.91 25.21 10.46
N PHE A 98 -1.77 25.71 10.91
CA PHE A 98 -1.24 25.44 12.24
C PHE A 98 -2.22 25.90 13.33
N PHE A 99 -2.70 27.15 13.25
CA PHE A 99 -3.66 27.66 14.23
C PHE A 99 -5.02 26.96 14.13
N LEU A 100 -5.49 26.62 12.93
CA LEU A 100 -6.69 25.80 12.76
C LEU A 100 -6.54 24.44 13.45
N GLY A 101 -5.44 23.73 13.18
CA GLY A 101 -5.18 22.42 13.76
C GLY A 101 -4.94 22.49 15.27
N LEU A 102 -4.29 23.53 15.76
CA LEU A 102 -4.09 23.75 17.20
C LEU A 102 -5.42 24.04 17.89
N PHE A 103 -6.28 24.84 17.27
CA PHE A 103 -7.62 25.10 17.77
C PHE A 103 -8.46 23.82 17.78
N ASP A 104 -8.35 22.99 16.74
CA ASP A 104 -9.01 21.70 16.68
C ASP A 104 -8.54 20.70 17.75
N ASP A 105 -7.23 20.57 17.94
CA ASP A 105 -6.65 19.70 18.96
C ASP A 105 -7.16 20.06 20.38
N LEU A 106 -7.52 21.32 20.61
CA LEU A 106 -8.01 21.84 21.88
C LEU A 106 -9.54 21.86 22.01
N HIS A 107 -10.29 22.12 20.92
CA HIS A 107 -11.73 22.40 20.96
C HIS A 107 -12.60 21.48 20.08
N ALA A 108 -12.01 20.51 19.35
CA ALA A 108 -12.70 19.57 18.47
C ALA A 108 -13.66 20.24 17.46
N VAL A 109 -13.10 20.77 16.38
CA VAL A 109 -13.80 21.44 15.28
C VAL A 109 -14.52 20.42 14.40
N LYS A 110 -15.73 20.77 13.96
CA LYS A 110 -16.52 19.94 13.04
C LYS A 110 -15.79 19.78 11.68
N PRO A 111 -15.84 18.59 11.03
CA PRO A 111 -15.10 18.34 9.78
C PRO A 111 -15.37 19.33 8.63
N HIS A 112 -16.60 19.82 8.48
CA HIS A 112 -16.93 20.79 7.43
C HIS A 112 -16.27 22.16 7.65
N ASN A 113 -16.10 22.60 8.91
CA ASN A 113 -15.41 23.85 9.21
C ASN A 113 -13.91 23.75 8.88
N LYS A 114 -13.30 22.60 9.14
CA LYS A 114 -11.92 22.32 8.70
C LYS A 114 -11.78 22.39 7.18
N LEU A 115 -12.74 21.78 6.47
CA LEU A 115 -12.75 21.78 5.01
C LEU A 115 -12.83 23.21 4.44
N VAL A 116 -13.69 24.08 4.99
CA VAL A 116 -13.76 25.49 4.58
C VAL A 116 -12.41 26.19 4.77
N ALA A 117 -11.79 26.01 5.92
CA ALA A 117 -10.49 26.59 6.24
C ALA A 117 -9.37 26.08 5.30
N GLN A 118 -9.37 24.79 4.96
CA GLN A 118 -8.45 24.23 3.97
C GLN A 118 -8.69 24.78 2.55
N ILE A 119 -9.95 24.98 2.15
CA ILE A 119 -10.30 25.59 0.86
C ILE A 119 -9.82 27.05 0.80
N LEU A 120 -9.93 27.81 1.89
CA LEU A 120 -9.42 29.19 1.96
C LEU A 120 -7.90 29.22 1.75
N VAL A 121 -7.16 28.33 2.41
CA VAL A 121 -5.69 28.24 2.25
C VAL A 121 -5.30 27.75 0.85
N ALA A 122 -6.03 26.78 0.28
CA ALA A 122 -5.82 26.35 -1.10
C ALA A 122 -6.10 27.50 -2.10
N SER A 123 -7.12 28.30 -1.84
CA SER A 123 -7.45 29.48 -2.66
C SER A 123 -6.38 30.55 -2.57
N LEU A 124 -5.77 30.75 -1.40
CA LEU A 124 -4.60 31.63 -1.22
C LEU A 124 -3.43 31.18 -2.11
N VAL A 125 -3.11 29.88 -2.13
CA VAL A 125 -2.01 29.35 -2.97
C VAL A 125 -2.29 29.56 -4.46
N VAL A 126 -3.52 29.27 -4.91
CA VAL A 126 -3.96 29.49 -6.30
C VAL A 126 -3.93 30.98 -6.66
N PHE A 127 -4.30 31.86 -5.72
CA PHE A 127 -4.28 33.31 -5.91
C PHE A 127 -2.87 33.81 -6.21
N PHE A 128 -1.84 33.25 -5.55
CA PHE A 128 -0.43 33.54 -5.84
C PHE A 128 0.11 32.87 -7.12
N GLY A 129 -0.75 32.20 -7.89
CA GLY A 129 -0.42 31.68 -9.22
C GLY A 129 0.07 30.23 -9.27
N PHE A 130 0.35 29.60 -8.13
CA PHE A 130 0.82 28.21 -8.07
C PHE A 130 -0.25 27.23 -8.54
N ARG A 131 0.05 26.42 -9.56
CA ARG A 131 -0.90 25.45 -10.12
C ARG A 131 -0.26 24.12 -10.51
N LEU A 132 -1.11 23.14 -10.79
CA LEU A 132 -0.68 21.81 -11.23
C LEU A 132 -0.28 21.74 -12.70
N HIS A 133 -0.84 22.59 -13.57
CA HIS A 133 -0.62 22.53 -15.03
C HIS A 133 -0.93 21.16 -15.65
N TRP A 134 -1.95 20.50 -15.11
CA TRP A 134 -2.46 19.22 -15.59
C TRP A 134 -3.44 19.39 -16.75
N PHE A 135 -4.14 20.52 -16.80
CA PHE A 135 -5.11 20.82 -17.84
C PHE A 135 -4.74 22.11 -18.57
N ASN A 136 -4.98 22.12 -19.89
CA ASN A 136 -4.86 23.37 -20.68
C ASN A 136 -5.93 24.40 -20.29
N SER A 137 -7.07 23.92 -19.77
CA SER A 137 -8.13 24.80 -19.25
C SER A 137 -7.76 25.29 -17.84
N MET A 138 -7.56 26.60 -17.72
CA MET A 138 -7.26 27.27 -16.46
C MET A 138 -8.31 26.99 -15.37
N THR A 139 -9.58 26.88 -15.75
CA THR A 139 -10.67 26.57 -14.81
C THR A 139 -10.53 25.15 -14.26
N LEU A 140 -10.34 24.15 -15.12
CA LEU A 140 -10.16 22.76 -14.69
C LEU A 140 -8.88 22.59 -13.87
N ASP A 141 -7.81 23.28 -14.25
CA ASP A 141 -6.54 23.23 -13.55
C ASP A 141 -6.61 23.86 -12.16
N THR A 142 -7.35 24.96 -12.03
CA THR A 142 -7.64 25.59 -10.74
C THR A 142 -8.46 24.67 -9.84
N MET A 143 -9.51 24.03 -10.38
CA MET A 143 -10.32 23.08 -9.62
C MET A 143 -9.49 21.86 -9.17
N ALA A 144 -8.65 21.32 -10.06
CA ALA A 144 -7.74 20.23 -9.74
C ALA A 144 -6.73 20.63 -8.66
N THR A 145 -6.19 21.86 -8.74
CA THR A 145 -5.26 22.40 -7.76
C THR A 145 -5.89 22.55 -6.37
N LEU A 146 -7.08 23.12 -6.28
CA LEU A 146 -7.82 23.21 -5.01
C LEU A 146 -8.08 21.82 -4.42
N PHE A 147 -8.55 20.89 -5.26
CA PHE A 147 -8.79 19.51 -4.84
C PHE A 147 -7.50 18.82 -4.37
N TRP A 148 -6.37 19.06 -5.04
CA TRP A 148 -5.08 18.48 -4.68
C TRP A 148 -4.60 18.98 -3.32
N ILE A 149 -4.56 20.30 -3.10
CA ILE A 149 -4.09 20.87 -1.82
C ILE A 149 -4.96 20.36 -0.67
N VAL A 150 -6.29 20.47 -0.80
CA VAL A 150 -7.24 20.04 0.24
C VAL A 150 -7.17 18.52 0.44
N GLY A 151 -7.18 17.75 -0.65
CA GLY A 151 -7.17 16.30 -0.63
C GLY A 151 -5.92 15.71 0.00
N ILE A 152 -4.74 16.22 -0.38
CA ILE A 152 -3.45 15.77 0.18
C ILE A 152 -3.30 16.22 1.64
N THR A 153 -3.71 17.44 1.98
CA THR A 153 -3.70 17.91 3.37
C THR A 153 -4.54 16.99 4.26
N ASN A 154 -5.74 16.64 3.81
CA ASN A 154 -6.60 15.71 4.54
C ASN A 154 -6.06 14.27 4.53
N ALA A 155 -5.40 13.83 3.46
CA ALA A 155 -4.77 12.51 3.41
C ALA A 155 -3.68 12.34 4.48
N PHE A 156 -2.83 13.35 4.70
CA PHE A 156 -1.83 13.33 5.76
C PHE A 156 -2.44 13.34 7.17
N ASN A 157 -3.54 14.06 7.38
CA ASN A 157 -4.30 14.00 8.63
C ASN A 157 -4.86 12.57 8.86
N LEU A 158 -5.44 11.95 7.84
CA LEU A 158 -6.02 10.60 7.95
C LEU A 158 -5.01 9.48 8.20
N ILE A 159 -3.79 9.57 7.64
CA ILE A 159 -2.73 8.58 7.90
C ILE A 159 -2.02 8.76 9.24
N ASP A 160 -2.27 9.86 9.97
CA ASP A 160 -1.78 10.06 11.34
C ASP A 160 -2.58 9.21 12.36
N ASN A 161 -2.69 7.92 12.06
CA ASN A 161 -3.44 6.93 12.85
C ASN A 161 -2.55 5.89 13.55
N MET A 162 -1.23 5.94 13.33
CA MET A 162 -0.26 5.00 13.90
C MET A 162 1.10 5.69 14.15
N ASP A 163 1.77 5.32 15.24
CA ASP A 163 3.03 5.95 15.68
C ASP A 163 4.09 6.00 14.58
N GLY A 164 4.61 7.19 14.31
CA GLY A 164 5.63 7.44 13.30
C GLY A 164 5.09 7.51 11.86
N LEU A 165 3.90 6.99 11.56
CA LEU A 165 3.47 6.76 10.18
C LEU A 165 3.44 8.05 9.35
N CYS A 166 2.72 9.07 9.82
CA CYS A 166 2.58 10.35 9.10
C CYS A 166 3.93 11.06 8.94
N ALA A 167 4.68 11.24 10.02
CA ALA A 167 5.97 11.92 10.01
C ALA A 167 7.03 11.17 9.17
N GLY A 168 7.05 9.85 9.22
CA GLY A 168 8.02 9.06 8.46
C GLY A 168 7.70 8.99 6.97
N VAL A 169 6.43 8.79 6.58
CA VAL A 169 6.02 8.86 5.16
C VAL A 169 6.26 10.27 4.62
N GLY A 170 5.93 11.31 5.39
CA GLY A 170 6.22 12.70 5.03
C GLY A 170 7.73 12.99 4.90
N CYS A 171 8.56 12.42 5.78
CA CYS A 171 10.01 12.55 5.70
C CYS A 171 10.58 11.89 4.44
N VAL A 172 10.14 10.67 4.11
CA VAL A 172 10.53 9.98 2.86
C VAL A 172 10.09 10.77 1.63
N ALA A 173 8.87 11.31 1.62
CA ALA A 173 8.37 12.18 0.55
C ALA A 173 9.22 13.45 0.42
N SER A 174 9.56 14.10 1.53
CA SER A 174 10.37 15.33 1.55
C SER A 174 11.80 15.10 1.07
N VAL A 175 12.43 13.98 1.46
CA VAL A 175 13.74 13.57 0.94
C VAL A 175 13.67 13.31 -0.57
N SER A 176 12.62 12.65 -1.05
CA SER A 176 12.43 12.40 -2.48
C SER A 176 12.27 13.71 -3.27
N LEU A 177 11.49 14.66 -2.75
CA LEU A 177 11.33 16.00 -3.31
C LEU A 177 12.65 16.77 -3.32
N ALA A 178 13.46 16.70 -2.25
CA ALA A 178 14.77 17.33 -2.22
C ALA A 178 15.68 16.78 -3.34
N VAL A 179 15.67 15.45 -3.57
CA VAL A 179 16.44 14.85 -4.68
C VAL A 179 15.93 15.32 -6.05
N LEU A 180 14.62 15.52 -6.21
CA LEU A 180 14.00 15.97 -7.46
C LEU A 180 14.31 17.44 -7.77
N PHE A 181 14.30 18.31 -6.75
CA PHE A 181 14.60 19.73 -6.91
C PHE A 181 16.10 20.02 -7.04
N PHE A 182 16.98 19.08 -6.70
CA PHE A 182 18.41 19.26 -6.87
C PHE A 182 18.87 18.88 -8.30
N PRO A 183 19.53 19.76 -9.07
CA PRO A 183 19.85 21.18 -8.83
C PRO A 183 18.85 22.17 -9.50
N ALA A 184 17.69 21.68 -9.94
CA ALA A 184 16.72 22.42 -10.75
C ALA A 184 16.10 23.65 -10.04
N ASP A 185 15.76 23.54 -8.76
CA ASP A 185 15.16 24.63 -7.98
C ASP A 185 15.75 24.67 -6.57
N ARG A 186 16.54 25.71 -6.30
CA ARG A 186 17.26 25.86 -5.03
C ARG A 186 16.32 26.17 -3.86
N GLU A 187 15.28 26.97 -4.07
CA GLU A 187 14.36 27.33 -2.99
C GLU A 187 13.57 26.10 -2.57
N ALA A 188 12.91 25.43 -3.51
CA ALA A 188 12.12 24.23 -3.26
C ALA A 188 12.97 23.08 -2.67
N PHE A 189 14.22 22.92 -3.12
CA PHE A 189 15.18 21.97 -2.55
C PHE A 189 15.43 22.22 -1.05
N LEU A 190 15.66 23.48 -0.66
CA LEU A 190 15.94 23.82 0.74
C LEU A 190 14.69 23.66 1.61
N ILE A 191 13.50 24.03 1.11
CA ILE A 191 12.23 23.83 1.82
C ILE A 191 12.00 22.33 2.09
N ALA A 192 12.24 21.47 1.09
CA ALA A 192 12.10 20.02 1.24
C ALA A 192 13.08 19.45 2.28
N LEU A 193 14.31 19.98 2.37
CA LEU A 193 15.27 19.61 3.41
C LEU A 193 14.85 20.07 4.81
N VAL A 194 14.33 21.29 4.96
CA VAL A 194 13.80 21.79 6.25
C VAL A 194 12.64 20.90 6.71
N LEU A 195 11.73 20.55 5.80
CA LEU A 195 10.59 19.69 6.10
C LEU A 195 11.04 18.28 6.53
N ALA A 196 12.00 17.69 5.80
CA ALA A 196 12.62 16.40 6.17
C ALA A 196 13.31 16.46 7.55
N GLY A 197 14.05 17.55 7.82
CA GLY A 197 14.73 17.76 9.10
C GLY A 197 13.75 17.87 10.26
N ALA A 198 12.72 18.72 10.12
CA ALA A 198 11.69 18.93 11.14
C ALA A 198 10.96 17.62 11.50
N MET A 199 10.54 16.84 10.49
CA MET A 199 9.93 15.53 10.72
C MET A 199 10.92 14.50 11.27
N GLY A 200 12.17 14.50 10.81
CA GLY A 200 13.22 13.60 11.31
C GLY A 200 13.50 13.80 12.80
N GLY A 201 13.59 15.05 13.26
CA GLY A 201 13.79 15.36 14.68
C GLY A 201 12.60 14.96 15.55
N PHE A 202 11.39 15.14 15.05
CA PHE A 202 10.15 14.74 15.74
C PHE A 202 10.04 13.20 15.83
N LEU A 203 10.43 12.50 14.76
CA LEU A 203 10.30 11.04 14.65
C LEU A 203 11.09 10.29 15.74
N ILE A 204 12.17 10.88 16.28
CA ILE A 204 12.92 10.33 17.43
C ILE A 204 12.00 10.02 18.63
N TYR A 205 10.98 10.86 18.84
CA TYR A 205 10.05 10.74 19.97
C TYR A 205 8.70 10.16 19.56
N ASN A 206 8.36 10.19 18.29
CA ASN A 206 7.09 9.70 17.75
C ASN A 206 7.16 8.27 17.19
N PHE A 207 8.35 7.72 16.93
CA PHE A 207 8.49 6.33 16.50
C PHE A 207 7.99 5.36 17.58
N ASN A 208 7.37 4.26 17.16
CA ASN A 208 6.73 3.30 18.07
C ASN A 208 7.74 2.73 19.10
N PRO A 209 7.45 2.80 20.42
CA PRO A 209 6.27 3.41 21.04
C PRO A 209 6.39 4.94 21.20
N ALA A 210 5.39 5.67 20.70
CA ALA A 210 5.40 7.13 20.71
C ALA A 210 5.30 7.71 22.12
N LYS A 211 6.10 8.75 22.34
CA LYS A 211 6.15 9.54 23.57
C LYS A 211 5.29 10.80 23.49
N ILE A 212 4.96 11.23 22.28
CA ILE A 212 4.14 12.40 21.95
C ILE A 212 3.53 12.23 20.55
N PHE A 213 2.29 12.67 20.37
CA PHE A 213 1.59 12.72 19.09
C PHE A 213 1.63 14.12 18.50
N MET A 214 1.64 14.22 17.17
CA MET A 214 1.70 15.53 16.51
C MET A 214 0.38 16.29 16.65
N GLY A 215 -0.76 15.60 16.53
CA GLY A 215 -2.07 16.25 16.49
C GLY A 215 -2.36 16.89 15.14
N ASP A 216 -3.57 17.44 14.99
CA ASP A 216 -4.03 18.10 13.77
C ASP A 216 -3.17 19.34 13.45
N CYS A 217 -2.63 20.03 14.47
CA CYS A 217 -1.70 21.14 14.26
C CYS A 217 -0.44 20.75 13.49
N GLY A 218 0.03 19.51 13.61
CA GLY A 218 1.20 19.01 12.88
C GLY A 218 0.83 18.38 11.53
N SER A 219 -0.17 17.50 11.52
CA SER A 219 -0.52 16.72 10.33
C SER A 219 -1.07 17.58 9.20
N LEU A 220 -1.86 18.63 9.51
CA LEU A 220 -2.35 19.59 8.51
C LEU A 220 -1.21 20.41 7.89
N VAL A 221 -0.26 20.86 8.71
CA VAL A 221 0.91 21.61 8.22
C VAL A 221 1.78 20.75 7.32
N ILE A 222 2.09 19.52 7.73
CA ILE A 222 2.87 18.58 6.90
C ILE A 222 2.16 18.32 5.58
N GLY A 223 0.87 17.98 5.62
CA GLY A 223 0.09 17.69 4.43
C GLY A 223 0.04 18.85 3.45
N PHE A 224 -0.16 20.06 3.97
CA PHE A 224 -0.13 21.28 3.17
C PHE A 224 1.23 21.52 2.52
N CYS A 225 2.33 21.50 3.29
CA CYS A 225 3.67 21.74 2.75
C CYS A 225 4.05 20.74 1.66
N VAL A 226 3.79 19.44 1.88
CA VAL A 226 4.05 18.42 0.85
C VAL A 226 3.14 18.61 -0.36
N SER A 227 1.87 19.01 -0.17
CA SER A 227 0.95 19.28 -1.29
C SER A 227 1.43 20.44 -2.17
N VAL A 228 1.93 21.52 -1.56
CA VAL A 228 2.45 22.70 -2.28
C VAL A 228 3.78 22.37 -2.98
N LEU A 229 4.69 21.63 -2.33
CA LEU A 229 5.94 21.20 -2.97
C LEU A 229 5.70 20.25 -4.15
N THR A 230 4.80 19.27 -4.00
CA THR A 230 4.47 18.35 -5.09
C THR A 230 3.76 19.04 -6.25
N LEU A 231 2.94 20.06 -5.95
CA LEU A 231 2.37 20.93 -6.97
C LEU A 231 3.47 21.73 -7.68
N HIS A 232 4.35 22.40 -6.94
CA HIS A 232 5.44 23.23 -7.46
C HIS A 232 6.39 22.45 -8.36
N PHE A 233 6.54 21.14 -8.15
CA PHE A 233 7.30 20.29 -9.09
C PHE A 233 6.79 20.40 -10.54
N SER A 234 5.50 20.64 -10.75
CA SER A 234 4.91 20.77 -12.09
C SER A 234 5.27 22.11 -12.77
N GLU A 235 5.68 23.11 -11.98
CA GLU A 235 6.15 24.43 -12.45
C GLU A 235 7.63 24.40 -12.89
N VAL A 236 8.39 23.38 -12.47
CA VAL A 236 9.83 23.30 -12.74
C VAL A 236 10.06 23.20 -14.26
N PRO A 237 10.84 24.14 -14.85
CA PRO A 237 11.19 24.10 -16.27
C PRO A 237 11.94 22.81 -16.62
N ALA A 238 11.65 22.23 -17.79
CA ALA A 238 12.20 20.95 -18.29
C ALA A 238 11.56 19.65 -17.75
N THR A 239 10.46 19.73 -16.99
CA THR A 239 9.68 18.53 -16.64
C THR A 239 8.95 17.95 -17.85
N SER A 240 9.18 16.67 -18.12
CA SER A 240 8.48 15.95 -19.19
C SER A 240 6.98 15.90 -18.93
N PHE A 241 6.16 15.88 -19.98
CA PHE A 241 4.69 15.91 -19.85
C PHE A 241 4.18 14.85 -18.88
N LEU A 242 4.63 13.59 -19.02
CA LEU A 242 4.21 12.50 -18.12
C LEU A 242 4.72 12.69 -16.68
N ALA A 243 5.93 13.22 -16.49
CA ALA A 243 6.49 13.43 -15.17
C ALA A 243 5.68 14.42 -14.34
N ARG A 244 5.13 15.48 -14.95
CA ARG A 244 4.28 16.48 -14.26
C ARG A 244 3.07 15.88 -13.54
N PHE A 245 2.46 14.85 -14.13
CA PHE A 245 1.33 14.15 -13.49
C PHE A 245 1.81 13.06 -12.54
N THR A 246 2.78 12.27 -12.98
CA THR A 246 3.09 11.01 -12.30
C THR A 246 4.00 11.18 -11.10
N VAL A 247 4.96 12.11 -11.14
CA VAL A 247 5.89 12.35 -10.02
C VAL A 247 5.15 12.76 -8.74
N PRO A 248 4.22 13.75 -8.75
CA PRO A 248 3.44 14.10 -7.56
C PRO A 248 2.65 12.90 -7.00
N ILE A 249 2.01 12.11 -7.87
CA ILE A 249 1.24 10.92 -7.48
C ILE A 249 2.13 9.84 -6.87
N LEU A 250 3.31 9.59 -7.45
CA LEU A 250 4.26 8.58 -6.96
C LEU A 250 4.85 8.96 -5.59
N ILE A 251 5.19 10.22 -5.36
CA ILE A 251 5.70 10.69 -4.06
C ILE A 251 4.64 10.52 -2.97
N LEU A 252 3.37 10.77 -3.31
CA LEU A 252 2.23 10.71 -2.40
C LEU A 252 1.47 9.39 -2.47
N MET A 253 2.11 8.34 -2.97
CA MET A 253 1.48 7.06 -3.21
C MET A 253 0.80 6.49 -1.96
N VAL A 254 1.48 6.52 -0.81
CA VAL A 254 0.94 5.95 0.44
C VAL A 254 -0.28 6.74 0.98
N PRO A 255 -0.22 8.08 1.15
CA PRO A 255 -1.40 8.86 1.55
C PRO A 255 -2.58 8.73 0.58
N ILE A 256 -2.31 8.73 -0.73
CA ILE A 256 -3.34 8.57 -1.77
C ILE A 256 -3.95 7.17 -1.70
N LEU A 257 -3.14 6.11 -1.59
CA LEU A 257 -3.65 4.73 -1.47
C LEU A 257 -4.62 4.60 -0.30
N ASP A 258 -4.19 5.08 0.85
CA ASP A 258 -4.93 4.92 2.09
C ASP A 258 -6.28 5.63 2.04
N THR A 259 -6.25 6.91 1.64
CA THR A 259 -7.45 7.74 1.58
C THR A 259 -8.43 7.23 0.51
N THR A 260 -7.93 6.83 -0.66
CA THR A 260 -8.78 6.28 -1.73
C THR A 260 -9.36 4.93 -1.35
N LEU A 261 -8.57 4.03 -0.76
CA LEU A 261 -9.02 2.71 -0.33
C LEU A 261 -10.10 2.82 0.75
N VAL A 262 -9.85 3.60 1.80
CA VAL A 262 -10.78 3.80 2.91
C VAL A 262 -12.07 4.43 2.42
N THR A 263 -11.96 5.50 1.63
CA THR A 263 -13.13 6.21 1.08
C THR A 263 -13.94 5.31 0.16
N ALA A 264 -13.31 4.60 -0.77
CA ALA A 264 -13.99 3.70 -1.69
C ALA A 264 -14.70 2.57 -0.95
N ILE A 265 -14.03 1.91 0.01
CA ILE A 265 -14.64 0.81 0.77
C ILE A 265 -15.82 1.32 1.61
N ARG A 266 -15.70 2.47 2.25
CA ARG A 266 -16.79 3.06 3.05
C ARG A 266 -18.00 3.41 2.17
N LEU A 267 -17.78 4.07 1.04
CA LEU A 267 -18.84 4.42 0.08
C LEU A 267 -19.53 3.17 -0.48
N LEU A 268 -18.75 2.16 -0.89
CA LEU A 268 -19.29 0.87 -1.37
C LEU A 268 -20.03 0.09 -0.28
N SER A 269 -19.74 0.35 1.00
CA SER A 269 -20.42 -0.24 2.16
C SER A 269 -21.58 0.62 2.68
N GLY A 270 -21.92 1.72 2.01
CA GLY A 270 -22.98 2.65 2.44
C GLY A 270 -22.65 3.49 3.69
N ARG A 271 -21.38 3.60 4.06
CA ARG A 271 -20.89 4.40 5.19
C ARG A 271 -20.38 5.77 4.71
N LYS A 272 -20.47 6.79 5.59
CA LYS A 272 -19.91 8.11 5.33
C LYS A 272 -18.38 8.07 5.39
N ALA A 273 -17.71 8.72 4.42
CA ALA A 273 -16.25 8.78 4.36
C ALA A 273 -15.63 9.54 5.56
N SER A 274 -16.36 10.50 6.14
CA SER A 274 -15.89 11.39 7.21
C SER A 274 -15.88 10.80 8.63
N VAL A 275 -16.31 9.54 8.81
CA VAL A 275 -16.33 8.89 10.12
C VAL A 275 -15.00 8.20 10.37
N GLY A 276 -14.33 8.46 11.50
CA GLY A 276 -13.08 7.77 11.86
C GLY A 276 -13.27 6.26 12.04
N GLY A 277 -12.24 5.45 11.76
CA GLY A 277 -12.31 4.00 11.82
C GLY A 277 -10.96 3.30 11.75
N ARG A 278 -10.94 1.98 12.00
CA ARG A 278 -9.72 1.13 11.99
C ARG A 278 -9.52 0.40 10.65
N ASP A 279 -9.98 1.00 9.57
CA ASP A 279 -10.02 0.43 8.22
C ASP A 279 -8.95 0.99 7.28
N HIS A 280 -8.04 1.81 7.81
CA HIS A 280 -6.84 2.28 7.13
C HIS A 280 -5.87 1.14 6.80
N THR A 281 -5.02 1.37 5.81
CA THR A 281 -3.98 0.48 5.30
C THR A 281 -3.06 -0.01 6.42
N SER A 282 -2.65 0.88 7.32
CA SER A 282 -1.88 0.56 8.53
C SER A 282 -2.56 -0.54 9.37
N HIS A 283 -3.83 -0.36 9.68
CA HIS A 283 -4.62 -1.32 10.44
C HIS A 283 -4.85 -2.62 9.68
N ARG A 284 -5.11 -2.55 8.37
CA ARG A 284 -5.24 -3.73 7.52
C ARG A 284 -3.98 -4.59 7.54
N LEU A 285 -2.79 -3.98 7.50
CA LEU A 285 -1.52 -4.69 7.65
C LEU A 285 -1.38 -5.33 9.03
N VAL A 286 -1.80 -4.66 10.11
CA VAL A 286 -1.81 -5.25 11.46
C VAL A 286 -2.77 -6.44 11.55
N LEU A 287 -3.95 -6.35 10.92
CA LEU A 287 -4.91 -7.46 10.81
C LEU A 287 -4.34 -8.65 10.02
N MET A 288 -3.33 -8.44 9.17
CA MET A 288 -2.56 -9.50 8.53
C MET A 288 -1.53 -10.18 9.44
N GLY A 289 -1.45 -9.79 10.71
CA GLY A 289 -0.49 -10.33 11.67
C GLY A 289 0.87 -9.65 11.64
N TYR A 290 1.01 -8.48 11.00
CA TYR A 290 2.19 -7.63 11.19
C TYR A 290 2.10 -6.93 12.56
N SER A 291 3.25 -6.70 13.21
CA SER A 291 3.30 -5.73 14.30
C SER A 291 3.19 -4.32 13.72
N GLU A 292 2.71 -3.37 14.52
CA GLU A 292 2.58 -1.96 14.13
C GLU A 292 3.89 -1.41 13.55
N THR A 293 5.03 -1.61 14.23
CA THR A 293 6.35 -1.20 13.74
C THR A 293 6.65 -1.77 12.37
N LYS A 294 6.34 -3.06 12.13
CA LYS A 294 6.58 -3.70 10.82
C LYS A 294 5.63 -3.15 9.76
N ALA A 295 4.39 -2.82 10.11
CA ALA A 295 3.45 -2.19 9.19
C ALA A 295 3.92 -0.78 8.80
N VAL A 296 4.36 0.05 9.75
CA VAL A 296 4.93 1.37 9.48
C VAL A 296 6.17 1.27 8.59
N LEU A 297 7.13 0.40 8.92
CA LEU A 297 8.36 0.23 8.15
C LEU A 297 8.08 -0.28 6.72
N LEU A 298 7.09 -1.15 6.55
CA LEU A 298 6.66 -1.60 5.22
C LEU A 298 6.12 -0.41 4.41
N LEU A 299 5.31 0.45 5.03
CA LEU A 299 4.79 1.66 4.37
C LEU A 299 5.89 2.68 4.05
N TYR A 300 6.92 2.82 4.89
CA TYR A 300 8.11 3.61 4.54
C TYR A 300 8.84 3.02 3.34
N GLY A 301 9.01 1.70 3.30
CA GLY A 301 9.63 1.01 2.17
C GLY A 301 8.86 1.24 0.87
N VAL A 302 7.52 1.15 0.91
CA VAL A 302 6.66 1.46 -0.25
C VAL A 302 6.82 2.92 -0.67
N ALA A 303 6.78 3.87 0.27
CA ALA A 303 7.00 5.29 -0.03
C ALA A 303 8.39 5.55 -0.63
N ALA A 304 9.44 4.88 -0.14
CA ALA A 304 10.80 5.05 -0.63
C ALA A 304 10.98 4.47 -2.05
N ILE A 305 10.39 3.31 -2.34
CA ILE A 305 10.38 2.72 -3.68
C ILE A 305 9.62 3.63 -4.65
N ALA A 306 8.48 4.18 -4.23
CA ALA A 306 7.70 5.10 -5.06
C ALA A 306 8.43 6.44 -5.29
N GLY A 307 9.09 6.99 -4.26
CA GLY A 307 9.95 8.17 -4.38
C GLY A 307 11.15 7.94 -5.31
N PHE A 308 11.82 6.78 -5.22
CA PHE A 308 12.89 6.40 -6.13
C PHE A 308 12.38 6.27 -7.58
N ALA A 309 11.21 5.64 -7.77
CA ALA A 309 10.55 5.56 -9.06
C ALA A 309 10.23 6.96 -9.63
N ALA A 310 9.78 7.89 -8.79
CA ALA A 310 9.52 9.27 -9.17
C ALA A 310 10.80 9.99 -9.67
N VAL A 311 11.93 9.78 -8.99
CA VAL A 311 13.25 10.29 -9.45
C VAL A 311 13.62 9.71 -10.81
N LEU A 312 13.45 8.40 -11.03
CA LEU A 312 13.72 7.78 -12.32
C LEU A 312 12.83 8.38 -13.43
N VAL A 313 11.53 8.54 -13.17
CA VAL A 313 10.59 9.12 -14.14
C VAL A 313 10.95 10.58 -14.46
N SER A 314 11.40 11.37 -13.49
CA SER A 314 11.79 12.76 -13.72
C SER A 314 13.00 12.91 -14.66
N ARG A 315 13.88 11.90 -14.69
CA ARG A 315 15.14 11.91 -15.45
C ARG A 315 15.05 11.23 -16.81
N GLN A 316 13.93 10.60 -17.10
CA GLN A 316 13.71 9.83 -18.34
C GLN A 316 12.75 10.58 -19.26
N ASP A 317 12.86 10.30 -20.55
CA ASP A 317 11.98 10.86 -21.55
C ASP A 317 10.56 10.26 -21.46
N THR A 318 9.60 10.90 -22.15
CA THR A 318 8.20 10.46 -22.14
C THR A 318 8.01 9.05 -22.70
N LEU A 319 8.90 8.59 -23.58
CA LEU A 319 8.80 7.27 -24.18
C LEU A 319 9.45 6.18 -23.34
N THR A 320 10.35 6.48 -22.41
CA THR A 320 10.95 5.49 -21.50
C THR A 320 10.27 5.44 -20.12
N SER A 321 9.72 6.55 -19.66
CA SER A 321 9.03 6.66 -18.36
C SER A 321 7.94 5.59 -18.11
N PRO A 322 7.14 5.14 -19.11
CA PRO A 322 6.14 4.09 -18.89
C PRO A 322 6.70 2.75 -18.39
N VAL A 323 7.97 2.44 -18.65
CA VAL A 323 8.67 1.25 -18.12
C VAL A 323 8.67 1.22 -16.60
N VAL A 324 8.71 2.39 -15.95
CA VAL A 324 8.69 2.53 -14.48
C VAL A 324 7.28 2.77 -13.98
N ILE A 325 6.52 3.66 -14.65
CA ILE A 325 5.18 4.07 -14.20
C ILE A 325 4.22 2.88 -14.16
N ILE A 326 4.14 2.09 -15.22
CA ILE A 326 3.12 1.03 -15.35
C ILE A 326 3.29 -0.06 -14.28
N PRO A 327 4.50 -0.63 -14.05
CA PRO A 327 4.69 -1.62 -12.99
C PRO A 327 4.36 -1.09 -11.59
N VAL A 328 4.73 0.17 -11.29
CA VAL A 328 4.49 0.77 -9.98
C VAL A 328 2.99 1.01 -9.75
N LEU A 329 2.27 1.56 -10.74
CA LEU A 329 0.81 1.72 -10.67
C LEU A 329 0.09 0.37 -10.61
N MET A 330 0.59 -0.65 -11.31
CA MET A 330 0.05 -2.01 -11.24
C MET A 330 0.26 -2.61 -9.85
N ALA A 331 1.46 -2.50 -9.27
CA ALA A 331 1.75 -2.97 -7.93
C ALA A 331 0.89 -2.25 -6.87
N PHE A 332 0.67 -0.95 -7.03
CA PHE A 332 -0.24 -0.16 -6.20
C PHE A 332 -1.69 -0.63 -6.30
N THR A 333 -2.18 -0.83 -7.51
CA THR A 333 -3.55 -1.31 -7.74
C THR A 333 -3.74 -2.70 -7.12
N LEU A 334 -2.76 -3.58 -7.30
CA LEU A 334 -2.74 -4.91 -6.67
C LEU A 334 -2.71 -4.82 -5.15
N MET A 335 -1.88 -3.95 -4.57
CA MET A 335 -1.85 -3.72 -3.12
C MET A 335 -3.21 -3.24 -2.60
N GLY A 336 -3.85 -2.27 -3.26
CA GLY A 336 -5.19 -1.80 -2.91
C GLY A 336 -6.23 -2.92 -2.98
N ILE A 337 -6.20 -3.72 -4.04
CA ILE A 337 -7.02 -4.92 -4.20
C ILE A 337 -6.80 -5.90 -3.04
N TYR A 338 -5.54 -6.25 -2.74
CA TYR A 338 -5.18 -7.18 -1.66
C TYR A 338 -5.73 -6.73 -0.31
N LEU A 339 -5.53 -5.45 0.00
CA LEU A 339 -5.97 -4.88 1.26
C LEU A 339 -7.49 -4.74 1.32
N SER A 340 -8.16 -4.46 0.20
CA SER A 340 -9.63 -4.37 0.14
C SER A 340 -10.33 -5.68 0.51
N GLN A 341 -9.68 -6.83 0.26
CA GLN A 341 -10.23 -8.14 0.58
C GLN A 341 -10.19 -8.47 2.08
N LEU A 342 -9.36 -7.75 2.84
CA LEU A 342 -9.32 -7.89 4.28
C LEU A 342 -10.59 -7.31 4.88
N ARG A 343 -11.47 -8.18 5.36
CA ARG A 343 -12.71 -7.77 6.03
C ARG A 343 -12.37 -7.28 7.43
N VAL A 344 -12.47 -5.97 7.64
CA VAL A 344 -12.22 -5.30 8.93
C VAL A 344 -13.44 -5.39 9.86
N TYR A 345 -14.65 -5.39 9.30
CA TYR A 345 -15.90 -5.38 10.06
C TYR A 345 -16.58 -6.77 10.04
N PRO A 346 -17.17 -7.21 11.17
CA PRO A 346 -17.89 -8.47 11.24
C PRO A 346 -19.18 -8.46 10.39
N GLU A 347 -19.50 -9.59 9.76
CA GLU A 347 -20.66 -9.76 8.86
C GLU A 347 -22.00 -9.29 9.44
N LYS A 348 -22.16 -9.35 10.77
CA LYS A 348 -23.39 -8.92 11.46
C LYS A 348 -23.72 -7.43 11.28
N GLU A 349 -22.72 -6.56 11.14
CA GLU A 349 -22.95 -5.14 10.84
C GLU A 349 -23.45 -4.91 9.41
N PHE A 350 -23.08 -5.79 8.47
CA PHE A 350 -23.59 -5.75 7.09
C PHE A 350 -25.02 -6.27 6.99
N CYS A 351 -25.39 -7.27 7.81
CA CYS A 351 -26.76 -7.79 7.86
C CYS A 351 -27.78 -6.73 8.30
N LEU A 352 -27.40 -5.76 9.15
CA LEU A 352 -28.28 -4.66 9.55
C LEU A 352 -28.58 -3.67 8.40
N LEU A 353 -27.72 -3.62 7.38
CA LEU A 353 -27.92 -2.80 6.17
C LEU A 353 -28.66 -3.56 5.05
N ARG A 354 -28.90 -4.87 5.23
CA ARG A 354 -29.56 -5.75 4.24
C ARG A 354 -31.03 -5.40 3.99
N ASN A 355 -31.69 -4.70 4.92
CA ASN A 355 -33.08 -4.25 4.79
C ASN A 355 -33.25 -2.90 4.04
N ARG A 356 -32.17 -2.32 3.49
CA ARG A 356 -32.28 -1.24 2.50
C ARG A 356 -32.09 -1.80 1.10
N SER A 357 -32.63 -1.11 0.09
CA SER A 357 -32.66 -1.45 -1.35
C SER A 357 -31.28 -1.67 -2.04
N PHE A 358 -30.23 -1.94 -1.29
CA PHE A 358 -28.82 -2.04 -1.70
C PHE A 358 -28.26 -3.48 -1.68
N THR A 359 -29.11 -4.50 -1.53
CA THR A 359 -28.76 -5.91 -1.77
C THR A 359 -28.15 -6.22 -3.16
N PRO A 360 -28.33 -5.43 -4.25
CA PRO A 360 -27.64 -5.69 -5.53
C PRO A 360 -26.11 -5.50 -5.49
N ILE A 361 -25.58 -4.74 -4.52
CA ILE A 361 -24.15 -4.32 -4.51
C ILE A 361 -23.20 -5.49 -4.18
N LEU A 362 -23.63 -6.47 -3.38
CA LEU A 362 -22.80 -7.62 -3.01
C LEU A 362 -22.64 -8.63 -4.16
N MET A 363 -23.69 -8.81 -4.99
CA MET A 363 -23.60 -9.57 -6.24
C MET A 363 -22.81 -8.78 -7.31
N GLU A 364 -22.99 -7.46 -7.38
CA GLU A 364 -22.15 -6.57 -8.20
C GLU A 364 -20.67 -6.63 -7.82
N LEU A 365 -20.31 -6.85 -6.55
CA LEU A 365 -18.91 -6.93 -6.11
C LEU A 365 -18.18 -8.11 -6.74
N THR A 366 -18.86 -9.23 -6.98
CA THR A 366 -18.27 -10.40 -7.65
C THR A 366 -18.10 -10.16 -9.15
N TYR A 367 -19.08 -9.51 -9.79
CA TYR A 367 -18.99 -9.09 -11.20
C TYR A 367 -17.92 -8.01 -11.43
N LYS A 368 -17.85 -7.00 -10.54
CA LYS A 368 -16.80 -5.96 -10.53
C LYS A 368 -15.40 -6.56 -10.36
N ARG A 369 -15.24 -7.66 -9.61
CA ARG A 369 -13.95 -8.36 -9.49
C ARG A 369 -13.49 -9.00 -10.80
N GLN A 370 -14.40 -9.61 -11.57
CA GLN A 370 -14.07 -10.16 -12.88
C GLN A 370 -13.69 -9.05 -13.87
N ILE A 371 -14.43 -7.93 -13.86
CA ILE A 371 -14.09 -6.75 -14.68
C ILE A 371 -12.69 -6.23 -14.35
N LEU A 372 -12.35 -6.10 -13.06
CA LEU A 372 -11.01 -5.66 -12.65
C LEU A 372 -9.89 -6.59 -13.17
N LEU A 373 -10.14 -7.90 -13.22
CA LEU A 373 -9.18 -8.87 -13.77
C LEU A 373 -9.03 -8.74 -15.27
N VAL A 374 -10.13 -8.54 -16.00
CA VAL A 374 -10.12 -8.32 -17.45
C VAL A 374 -9.34 -7.05 -17.78
N VAL A 375 -9.57 -5.96 -17.04
CA VAL A 375 -8.84 -4.69 -17.19
C VAL A 375 -7.36 -4.87 -16.87
N LEU A 376 -7.03 -5.56 -15.77
CA LEU A 376 -5.65 -5.82 -15.39
C LEU A 376 -4.91 -6.66 -16.44
N ASP A 377 -5.53 -7.72 -16.96
CA ASP A 377 -4.94 -8.55 -18.00
C ASP A 377 -4.74 -7.75 -19.31
N ALA A 378 -5.66 -6.86 -19.67
CA ALA A 378 -5.49 -5.96 -20.81
C ALA A 378 -4.29 -5.01 -20.63
N VAL A 379 -4.11 -4.44 -19.43
CA VAL A 379 -2.94 -3.61 -19.09
C VAL A 379 -1.66 -4.43 -19.14
N ILE A 380 -1.65 -5.67 -18.62
CA ILE A 380 -0.49 -6.57 -18.67
C ILE A 380 -0.12 -6.89 -20.11
N ILE A 381 -1.10 -7.19 -20.97
CA ILE A 381 -0.87 -7.47 -22.40
C ILE A 381 -0.28 -6.23 -23.08
N ALA A 382 -0.86 -5.05 -22.86
CA ALA A 382 -0.39 -3.82 -23.46
C ALA A 382 1.04 -3.49 -23.01
N PHE A 383 1.33 -3.65 -21.72
CA PHE A 383 2.65 -3.43 -21.14
C PHE A 383 3.69 -4.44 -21.63
N SER A 384 3.33 -5.72 -21.72
CA SER A 384 4.20 -6.78 -22.26
C SER A 384 4.58 -6.51 -23.71
N TYR A 385 3.63 -6.04 -24.51
CA TYR A 385 3.88 -5.67 -25.89
C TYR A 385 4.76 -4.41 -25.99
N TYR A 386 4.48 -3.41 -25.17
CA TYR A 386 5.29 -2.18 -25.10
C TYR A 386 6.74 -2.45 -24.69
N ILE A 387 6.97 -3.25 -23.64
CA ILE A 387 8.34 -3.58 -23.20
C ILE A 387 9.08 -4.42 -24.25
N ALA A 388 8.36 -5.26 -25.00
CA ALA A 388 8.95 -6.00 -26.12
C ALA A 388 9.49 -5.07 -27.21
N TYR A 389 8.76 -4.00 -27.57
CA TYR A 389 9.27 -2.97 -28.49
C TYR A 389 10.44 -2.21 -27.88
N ARG A 390 10.36 -1.84 -26.60
CA ARG A 390 11.41 -1.04 -25.94
C ARG A 390 12.72 -1.80 -25.83
N LEU A 391 12.66 -3.10 -25.54
CA LEU A 391 13.84 -3.98 -25.50
C LEU A 391 14.39 -4.29 -26.89
N ARG A 392 13.53 -4.36 -27.91
CA ARG A 392 13.95 -4.66 -29.28
C ARG A 392 14.60 -3.45 -29.97
N PHE A 393 14.08 -2.24 -29.72
CA PHE A 393 14.48 -1.03 -30.41
C PHE A 393 14.94 0.04 -29.40
N GLY A 394 16.25 0.27 -29.34
CA GLY A 394 16.87 1.34 -28.57
C GLY A 394 17.17 2.58 -29.41
N GLY A 395 17.56 3.68 -28.74
CA GLY A 395 18.05 4.89 -29.40
C GLY A 395 17.03 5.61 -30.29
N GLU A 396 17.53 6.28 -31.34
CA GLU A 396 16.76 7.15 -32.23
C GLU A 396 15.75 6.41 -33.11
N ALA A 397 15.84 5.08 -33.21
CA ALA A 397 14.88 4.28 -33.97
C ALA A 397 13.55 4.07 -33.23
N PHE A 398 13.53 4.21 -31.89
CA PHE A 398 12.34 3.89 -31.09
C PHE A 398 11.10 4.73 -31.43
N PRO A 399 11.17 6.05 -31.65
CA PRO A 399 9.99 6.85 -32.00
C PRO A 399 9.29 6.40 -33.29
N HIS A 400 10.05 5.92 -34.28
CA HIS A 400 9.48 5.36 -35.51
C HIS A 400 8.71 4.06 -35.20
N TYR A 401 9.34 3.11 -34.51
CA TYR A 401 8.70 1.85 -34.13
C TYR A 401 7.60 2.00 -33.07
N PHE A 402 7.59 3.09 -32.30
CA PHE A 402 6.51 3.39 -31.36
C PHE A 402 5.18 3.67 -32.09
N LYS A 403 5.23 4.31 -33.26
CA LYS A 403 4.03 4.50 -34.11
C LYS A 403 3.51 3.16 -34.62
N VAL A 404 4.41 2.26 -35.01
CA VAL A 404 4.08 0.89 -35.43
C VAL A 404 3.42 0.13 -34.28
N PHE A 405 4.00 0.19 -33.08
CA PHE A 405 3.44 -0.36 -31.84
C PHE A 405 2.01 0.16 -31.58
N LEU A 406 1.78 1.47 -31.62
CA LEU A 406 0.46 2.05 -31.36
C LEU A 406 -0.59 1.57 -32.36
N ARG A 407 -0.21 1.40 -33.62
CA ARG A 407 -1.11 0.91 -34.68
C ARG A 407 -1.47 -0.57 -34.48
N SER A 408 -0.52 -1.41 -34.07
CA SER A 408 -0.76 -2.85 -33.89
C SER A 408 -1.32 -3.23 -32.52
N LEU A 409 -1.16 -2.38 -31.49
CA LEU A 409 -1.58 -2.65 -30.11
C LEU A 409 -3.05 -3.07 -29.98
N PRO A 410 -4.04 -2.38 -30.60
CA PRO A 410 -5.45 -2.77 -30.47
C PRO A 410 -5.73 -4.17 -31.00
N ALA A 411 -5.07 -4.57 -32.11
CA ALA A 411 -5.21 -5.90 -32.67
C ALA A 411 -4.62 -6.97 -31.74
N VAL A 412 -3.45 -6.72 -31.15
CA VAL A 412 -2.81 -7.64 -30.20
C VAL A 412 -3.66 -7.82 -28.93
N ILE A 413 -4.18 -6.73 -28.37
CA ILE A 413 -5.09 -6.79 -27.21
C ILE A 413 -6.34 -7.58 -27.59
N ALA A 414 -7.01 -7.24 -28.70
CA ALA A 414 -8.25 -7.90 -29.11
C ALA A 414 -8.06 -9.41 -29.31
N CYS A 415 -7.01 -9.83 -30.04
CA CYS A 415 -6.72 -11.24 -30.29
C CYS A 415 -6.48 -12.02 -28.98
N LYS A 416 -5.63 -11.51 -28.10
CA LYS A 416 -5.34 -12.19 -26.81
C LYS A 416 -6.55 -12.22 -25.89
N MET A 417 -7.28 -11.11 -25.77
CA MET A 417 -8.48 -11.04 -24.93
C MET A 417 -9.59 -11.97 -25.43
N LEU A 418 -9.80 -12.08 -26.75
CA LEU A 418 -10.75 -13.02 -27.36
C LEU A 418 -10.37 -14.47 -27.06
N VAL A 419 -9.09 -14.83 -27.19
CA VAL A 419 -8.60 -16.17 -26.87
C VAL A 419 -8.75 -16.47 -25.38
N PHE A 420 -8.41 -15.52 -24.50
CA PHE A 420 -8.56 -15.70 -23.06
C PHE A 420 -10.02 -15.88 -22.66
N PHE A 421 -10.92 -15.12 -23.27
CA PHE A 421 -12.36 -15.28 -23.09
C PHE A 421 -12.86 -16.65 -23.57
N TRP A 422 -12.52 -17.03 -24.82
CA TRP A 422 -12.96 -18.29 -25.43
C TRP A 422 -12.45 -19.52 -24.69
N MET A 423 -11.18 -19.51 -24.25
CA MET A 423 -10.59 -20.59 -23.47
C MET A 423 -11.04 -20.62 -22.01
N GLY A 424 -11.89 -19.67 -21.58
CA GLY A 424 -12.46 -19.69 -20.24
C GLY A 424 -11.51 -19.22 -19.13
N VAL A 425 -10.49 -18.42 -19.46
CA VAL A 425 -9.51 -17.89 -18.50
C VAL A 425 -10.19 -17.12 -17.35
N TYR A 426 -11.27 -16.41 -17.65
CA TYR A 426 -12.01 -15.60 -16.69
C TYR A 426 -13.10 -16.37 -15.91
N ARG A 427 -13.25 -17.68 -16.16
CA ARG A 427 -14.20 -18.54 -15.42
C ARG A 427 -13.62 -19.09 -14.11
N SER A 428 -12.31 -18.98 -13.91
CA SER A 428 -11.61 -19.50 -12.72
C SER A 428 -11.89 -18.67 -11.47
N ILE A 429 -12.08 -19.33 -10.32
CA ILE A 429 -12.38 -18.67 -9.04
C ILE A 429 -11.09 -18.11 -8.44
N TRP A 430 -11.07 -16.78 -8.25
CA TRP A 430 -9.92 -16.03 -7.78
C TRP A 430 -9.55 -16.41 -6.33
N GLY A 431 -8.42 -17.09 -6.15
CA GLY A 431 -7.89 -17.54 -4.85
C GLY A 431 -7.53 -19.03 -4.79
N TYR A 432 -7.97 -19.82 -5.78
CA TYR A 432 -7.72 -21.27 -5.85
C TYR A 432 -7.01 -21.66 -7.15
N ILE A 433 -5.94 -20.94 -7.50
CA ILE A 433 -5.16 -21.25 -8.70
C ILE A 433 -4.55 -22.64 -8.56
N SER A 434 -5.07 -23.54 -9.38
CA SER A 434 -4.64 -24.92 -9.54
C SER A 434 -3.51 -25.01 -10.56
N THR A 435 -2.86 -26.17 -10.61
CA THR A 435 -1.90 -26.48 -11.68
C THR A 435 -2.57 -26.44 -13.06
N ASN A 436 -3.85 -26.80 -13.15
CA ASN A 436 -4.61 -26.74 -14.40
C ASN A 436 -4.78 -25.30 -14.89
N ASP A 437 -5.00 -24.34 -14.00
CA ASP A 437 -5.09 -22.92 -14.37
C ASP A 437 -3.75 -22.43 -14.95
N VAL A 438 -2.61 -22.86 -14.41
CA VAL A 438 -1.29 -22.52 -14.95
C VAL A 438 -1.15 -23.00 -16.40
N PHE A 439 -1.50 -24.26 -16.68
CA PHE A 439 -1.47 -24.78 -18.05
C PHE A 439 -2.47 -24.08 -18.97
N LEU A 440 -3.65 -23.71 -18.46
CA LEU A 440 -4.65 -22.96 -19.20
C LEU A 440 -4.08 -21.60 -19.66
N HIS A 441 -3.45 -20.86 -18.76
CA HIS A 441 -2.83 -19.56 -19.08
C HIS A 441 -1.70 -19.68 -20.10
N VAL A 442 -0.84 -20.69 -19.95
CA VAL A 442 0.26 -20.92 -20.90
C VAL A 442 -0.30 -21.23 -22.29
N ARG A 443 -1.26 -22.16 -22.41
CA ARG A 443 -1.90 -22.50 -23.69
C ARG A 443 -2.63 -21.31 -24.30
N ALA A 444 -3.39 -20.57 -23.49
CA ALA A 444 -4.10 -19.39 -23.94
C ALA A 444 -3.16 -18.28 -24.43
N SER A 445 -2.02 -18.08 -23.75
CA SER A 445 -1.01 -17.13 -24.18
C SER A 445 -0.32 -17.54 -25.48
N ILE A 446 -0.05 -18.84 -25.67
CA ILE A 446 0.49 -19.37 -26.94
C ILE A 446 -0.50 -19.10 -28.08
N VAL A 447 -1.75 -19.55 -27.94
CA VAL A 447 -2.79 -19.39 -28.98
C VAL A 447 -3.07 -17.92 -29.25
N GLY A 448 -3.15 -17.09 -28.21
CA GLY A 448 -3.35 -15.64 -28.33
C GLY A 448 -2.19 -14.94 -29.05
N SER A 449 -0.95 -15.37 -28.80
CA SER A 449 0.23 -14.82 -29.48
C SER A 449 0.30 -15.24 -30.95
N LEU A 450 -0.01 -16.50 -31.26
CA LEU A 450 -0.11 -17.00 -32.64
C LEU A 450 -1.22 -16.27 -33.43
N LEU A 451 -2.39 -16.09 -32.82
CA LEU A 451 -3.48 -15.33 -33.43
C LEU A 451 -3.10 -13.86 -33.65
N SER A 452 -2.40 -13.25 -32.69
CA SER A 452 -1.90 -11.87 -32.81
C SER A 452 -0.90 -11.74 -33.96
N ILE A 453 0.01 -12.70 -34.12
CA ILE A 453 0.94 -12.76 -35.26
C ILE A 453 0.15 -12.83 -36.57
N ALA A 454 -0.79 -13.77 -36.68
CA ALA A 454 -1.60 -13.94 -37.90
C ALA A 454 -2.41 -12.67 -38.24
N ALA A 455 -3.05 -12.06 -37.24
CA ALA A 455 -3.82 -10.82 -37.42
C ALA A 455 -2.94 -9.66 -37.87
N VAL A 456 -1.79 -9.44 -37.22
CA VAL A 456 -0.85 -8.37 -37.61
C VAL A 456 -0.27 -8.62 -39.01
N THR A 457 -0.01 -9.89 -39.36
CA THR A 457 0.42 -10.29 -40.72
C THR A 457 -0.59 -9.89 -41.76
N PHE A 458 -1.86 -10.25 -41.54
CA PHE A 458 -2.93 -10.06 -42.50
C PHE A 458 -3.28 -8.58 -42.67
N LEU A 459 -3.37 -7.85 -41.57
CA LEU A 459 -3.78 -6.44 -41.57
C LEU A 459 -2.69 -5.48 -42.04
N TYR A 460 -1.43 -5.76 -41.70
CA TYR A 460 -0.32 -4.83 -41.91
C TYR A 460 0.78 -5.37 -42.84
N ARG A 461 0.59 -6.57 -43.42
CA ARG A 461 1.50 -7.19 -44.40
C ARG A 461 2.96 -7.33 -43.97
N PHE A 462 3.24 -7.32 -42.65
CA PHE A 462 4.57 -7.48 -42.05
C PHE A 462 5.66 -6.50 -42.53
N SER A 463 5.32 -5.43 -43.26
CA SER A 463 6.32 -4.62 -43.97
C SER A 463 7.26 -3.82 -43.06
N GLU A 464 6.99 -3.75 -41.75
CA GLU A 464 7.81 -3.03 -40.76
C GLU A 464 7.95 -3.77 -39.41
N PHE A 465 7.57 -5.06 -39.34
CA PHE A 465 7.46 -5.78 -38.06
C PHE A 465 8.58 -6.81 -37.85
N SER A 466 9.26 -6.73 -36.70
CA SER A 466 10.22 -7.76 -36.29
C SER A 466 9.50 -8.94 -35.61
N LYS A 467 9.68 -10.15 -36.15
CA LYS A 467 9.10 -11.40 -35.61
C LYS A 467 9.53 -11.66 -34.15
N GLY A 468 10.72 -11.23 -33.76
CA GLY A 468 11.25 -11.41 -32.40
C GLY A 468 10.44 -10.68 -31.32
N ILE A 469 9.70 -9.63 -31.67
CA ILE A 469 8.86 -8.89 -30.72
C ILE A 469 7.79 -9.78 -30.13
N PHE A 470 7.12 -10.60 -30.95
CA PHE A 470 6.04 -11.48 -30.49
C PHE A 470 6.54 -12.58 -29.56
N LEU A 471 7.79 -13.03 -29.72
CA LEU A 471 8.40 -13.97 -28.79
C LEU A 471 8.67 -13.31 -27.43
N ILE A 472 9.23 -12.10 -27.42
CA ILE A 472 9.48 -11.34 -26.19
C ILE A 472 8.15 -11.01 -25.49
N ASP A 473 7.16 -10.53 -26.23
CA ASP A 473 5.81 -10.24 -25.76
C ASP A 473 5.11 -11.48 -25.20
N PHE A 474 5.23 -12.64 -25.84
CA PHE A 474 4.71 -13.91 -25.32
C PHE A 474 5.32 -14.27 -23.95
N LEU A 475 6.64 -14.16 -23.82
CA LEU A 475 7.35 -14.45 -22.56
C LEU A 475 6.90 -13.52 -21.44
N PHE A 476 6.86 -12.21 -21.70
CA PHE A 476 6.42 -11.23 -20.70
C PHE A 476 4.92 -11.36 -20.37
N THR A 477 4.06 -11.54 -21.37
CA THR A 477 2.62 -11.71 -21.16
C THR A 477 2.37 -12.92 -20.26
N THR A 478 2.96 -14.08 -20.61
CA THR A 478 2.78 -15.31 -19.83
C THR A 478 3.36 -15.16 -18.43
N GLY A 479 4.57 -14.61 -18.31
CA GLY A 479 5.26 -14.40 -17.05
C GLY A 479 4.51 -13.47 -16.10
N PHE A 480 4.03 -12.32 -16.58
CA PHE A 480 3.28 -11.37 -15.76
C PHE A 480 1.89 -11.88 -15.39
N LEU A 481 1.16 -12.52 -16.31
CA LEU A 481 -0.15 -13.09 -16.01
C LEU A 481 -0.05 -14.14 -14.90
N LEU A 482 0.93 -15.07 -15.00
CA LEU A 482 1.19 -16.07 -13.98
C LEU A 482 1.75 -15.45 -12.68
N GLY A 483 2.61 -14.44 -12.80
CA GLY A 483 3.22 -13.76 -11.66
C GLY A 483 2.19 -13.04 -10.78
N VAL A 484 1.28 -12.27 -11.39
CA VAL A 484 0.18 -11.61 -10.67
C VAL A 484 -0.68 -12.63 -9.93
N ARG A 485 -1.02 -13.71 -10.61
CA ARG A 485 -1.82 -14.82 -10.08
C ARG A 485 -1.14 -15.58 -8.94
N ALA A 486 0.13 -15.92 -9.11
CA ALA A 486 0.95 -16.55 -8.09
C ALA A 486 1.11 -15.63 -6.86
N SER A 487 1.32 -14.32 -7.09
CA SER A 487 1.40 -13.34 -6.00
C SER A 487 0.13 -13.33 -5.16
N PHE A 488 -1.04 -13.54 -5.80
CA PHE A 488 -2.33 -13.58 -5.13
C PHE A 488 -2.48 -14.79 -4.22
N ARG A 489 -2.12 -15.96 -4.74
CA ARG A 489 -2.10 -17.21 -3.97
C ARG A 489 -1.14 -17.13 -2.79
N ILE A 490 0.07 -16.64 -3.04
CA ILE A 490 1.11 -16.46 -2.00
C ILE A 490 0.62 -15.50 -0.91
N PHE A 491 -0.04 -14.40 -1.29
CA PHE A 491 -0.61 -13.44 -0.36
C PHE A 491 -1.66 -14.08 0.56
N LEU A 492 -2.65 -14.77 -0.02
CA LEU A 492 -3.72 -15.41 0.75
C LEU A 492 -3.19 -16.53 1.66
N ASP A 493 -2.29 -17.38 1.16
CA ASP A 493 -1.69 -18.46 1.94
C ASP A 493 -0.82 -17.91 3.09
N SER A 494 -0.05 -16.84 2.84
CA SER A 494 0.75 -16.17 3.87
C SER A 494 -0.13 -15.52 4.94
N PHE A 495 -1.23 -14.88 4.53
CA PHE A 495 -2.20 -14.26 5.43
C PHE A 495 -2.87 -15.29 6.35
N LYS A 496 -3.34 -16.42 5.79
CA LYS A 496 -3.94 -17.51 6.59
C LYS A 496 -2.99 -17.98 7.68
N ARG A 497 -1.71 -18.21 7.35
CA ARG A 497 -0.70 -18.69 8.30
C ARG A 497 -0.38 -17.68 9.41
N ARG A 498 -0.23 -16.40 9.07
CA ARG A 498 0.14 -15.35 10.03
C ARG A 498 -0.99 -15.01 11.01
N THR A 499 -2.24 -15.20 10.60
CA THR A 499 -3.41 -14.87 11.42
C THR A 499 -3.89 -16.01 12.32
N LEU A 500 -3.19 -17.14 12.35
CA LEU A 500 -3.49 -18.22 13.30
C LEU A 500 -3.06 -17.85 14.71
N SER A 501 -3.99 -18.03 15.64
CA SER A 501 -3.83 -17.80 17.07
C SER A 501 -4.22 -19.05 17.87
N GLY A 502 -3.92 -19.01 19.16
CA GLY A 502 -4.27 -20.08 20.10
C GLY A 502 -3.14 -21.06 20.35
N ALA A 503 -3.50 -22.28 20.73
CA ALA A 503 -2.53 -23.20 21.30
C ALA A 503 -1.52 -23.70 20.26
N LYS A 504 -0.23 -23.64 20.60
CA LYS A 504 0.84 -24.14 19.73
C LYS A 504 0.80 -25.67 19.71
N VAL A 505 0.61 -26.24 18.53
CA VAL A 505 0.43 -27.68 18.36
C VAL A 505 1.40 -28.29 17.37
N VAL A 506 1.71 -29.56 17.57
CA VAL A 506 2.44 -30.38 16.60
C VAL A 506 1.50 -31.39 15.99
N ILE A 507 1.63 -31.62 14.67
CA ILE A 507 0.84 -32.61 13.96
C ILE A 507 1.64 -33.92 13.90
N TYR A 508 1.12 -34.97 14.53
CA TYR A 508 1.72 -36.30 14.48
C TYR A 508 1.23 -37.04 13.22
N GLY A 509 2.20 -37.48 12.41
CA GLY A 509 2.01 -38.11 11.09
C GLY A 509 2.19 -37.11 9.93
N ALA A 510 3.33 -37.16 9.25
CA ALA A 510 3.66 -36.35 8.07
C ALA A 510 3.23 -37.04 6.75
N GLY A 511 2.00 -37.54 6.72
CA GLY A 511 1.39 -38.19 5.54
C GLY A 511 0.21 -37.38 4.96
N ARG A 512 -0.56 -37.99 4.05
CA ARG A 512 -1.76 -37.36 3.45
C ARG A 512 -2.79 -36.91 4.49
N ALA A 513 -2.99 -37.70 5.54
CA ALA A 513 -3.92 -37.39 6.63
C ALA A 513 -3.45 -36.15 7.43
N GLY A 514 -2.18 -36.09 7.81
CA GLY A 514 -1.60 -34.93 8.47
C GLY A 514 -1.63 -33.67 7.58
N GLU A 515 -1.41 -33.80 6.28
CA GLU A 515 -1.57 -32.69 5.33
C GLU A 515 -3.01 -32.17 5.30
N LEU A 516 -4.00 -33.06 5.33
CA LEU A 516 -5.41 -32.71 5.33
C LEU A 516 -5.83 -32.01 6.64
N LEU A 517 -5.37 -32.52 7.78
CA LEU A 517 -5.51 -31.85 9.08
C LEU A 517 -4.88 -30.46 9.06
N LEU A 518 -3.68 -30.30 8.49
CA LEU A 518 -3.08 -28.98 8.36
C LEU A 518 -3.96 -28.05 7.52
N ARG A 519 -4.49 -28.51 6.38
CA ARG A 519 -5.40 -27.71 5.55
C ARG A 519 -6.66 -27.28 6.32
N GLU A 520 -7.22 -28.17 7.14
CA GLU A 520 -8.37 -27.85 8.00
C GLU A 520 -8.00 -26.78 9.04
N ILE A 521 -6.84 -26.91 9.70
CA ILE A 521 -6.34 -25.90 10.65
C ILE A 521 -6.16 -24.53 9.97
N LEU A 522 -5.59 -24.50 8.77
CA LEU A 522 -5.36 -23.26 8.03
C LEU A 522 -6.67 -22.59 7.56
N ASN A 523 -7.74 -23.37 7.34
CA ASN A 523 -9.02 -22.87 6.83
C ASN A 523 -10.05 -22.60 7.94
N ASN A 524 -9.94 -23.27 9.10
CA ASN A 524 -10.91 -23.20 10.18
C ASN A 524 -10.32 -22.53 11.42
N LYS A 525 -10.41 -21.19 11.46
CA LYS A 525 -9.92 -20.37 12.58
C LYS A 525 -10.61 -20.67 13.91
N ARG A 526 -11.77 -21.34 13.93
CA ARG A 526 -12.48 -21.71 15.16
C ARG A 526 -11.73 -22.74 15.99
N LEU A 527 -10.83 -23.51 15.37
CA LEU A 527 -10.02 -24.50 16.07
C LEU A 527 -9.06 -23.87 17.08
N ASN A 528 -8.74 -22.57 16.93
CA ASN A 528 -7.88 -21.78 17.82
C ASN A 528 -6.57 -22.51 18.18
N VAL A 529 -5.89 -23.02 17.14
CA VAL A 529 -4.61 -23.72 17.23
C VAL A 529 -3.64 -23.17 16.20
N LYS A 530 -2.35 -23.18 16.57
CA LYS A 530 -1.24 -22.73 15.72
C LYS A 530 -0.26 -23.88 15.49
N PRO A 531 -0.19 -24.45 14.27
CA PRO A 531 0.73 -25.55 13.99
C PRO A 531 2.18 -25.05 14.02
N VAL A 532 3.05 -25.78 14.70
CA VAL A 532 4.50 -25.52 14.76
C VAL A 532 5.23 -26.33 13.70
N GLY A 533 4.82 -27.57 13.50
CA GLY A 533 5.47 -28.51 12.59
C GLY A 533 4.82 -29.89 12.64
N PHE A 534 5.43 -30.81 11.92
CA PHE A 534 5.06 -32.22 11.91
C PHE A 534 6.06 -33.05 12.70
N VAL A 535 5.57 -34.15 13.25
CA VAL A 535 6.38 -35.23 13.82
C VAL A 535 6.01 -36.52 13.10
N ASP A 536 7.01 -37.27 12.68
CA ASP A 536 6.85 -38.53 11.97
C ASP A 536 8.00 -39.46 12.37
N ASP A 537 7.71 -40.74 12.53
CA ASP A 537 8.70 -41.73 12.96
C ASP A 537 9.63 -42.15 11.79
N ASP A 538 9.29 -41.77 10.54
CA ASP A 538 10.13 -41.99 9.37
C ASP A 538 11.31 -40.99 9.32
N VAL A 539 12.51 -41.51 9.60
CA VAL A 539 13.78 -40.75 9.61
C VAL A 539 14.07 -40.08 8.26
N LEU A 540 13.62 -40.65 7.14
CA LEU A 540 13.86 -40.10 5.79
C LEU A 540 13.11 -38.79 5.55
N LYS A 541 12.06 -38.52 6.34
CA LYS A 541 11.25 -37.31 6.24
C LYS A 541 11.80 -36.15 7.08
N LYS A 542 12.73 -36.41 8.00
CA LYS A 542 13.30 -35.39 8.90
C LYS A 542 13.93 -34.23 8.11
N GLY A 543 13.68 -33.00 8.56
CA GLY A 543 14.19 -31.78 7.92
C GLY A 543 13.48 -31.37 6.63
N ARG A 544 12.60 -32.21 6.07
CA ARG A 544 11.73 -31.83 4.95
C ARG A 544 10.58 -30.96 5.43
N LYS A 545 9.85 -30.35 4.49
CA LYS A 545 8.70 -29.47 4.80
C LYS A 545 7.43 -29.94 4.09
N ILE A 546 6.31 -29.90 4.79
CA ILE A 546 4.96 -30.10 4.22
C ILE A 546 4.22 -28.78 4.27
N GLN A 547 3.80 -28.27 3.10
CA GLN A 547 3.17 -26.95 2.96
C GLN A 547 3.94 -25.81 3.68
N GLY A 548 5.27 -25.92 3.77
CA GLY A 548 6.13 -24.94 4.43
C GLY A 548 6.36 -25.15 5.93
N PHE A 549 5.69 -26.12 6.57
CA PHE A 549 5.94 -26.49 7.97
C PHE A 549 7.00 -27.60 8.05
N PRO A 550 7.99 -27.49 8.95
CA PRO A 550 9.07 -28.46 9.06
C PRO A 550 8.59 -29.78 9.68
N ILE A 551 9.19 -30.88 9.23
CA ILE A 551 9.12 -32.18 9.90
C ILE A 551 10.29 -32.21 10.90
N ILE A 552 9.97 -32.05 12.18
CA ILE A 552 10.93 -31.80 13.26
C ILE A 552 11.77 -33.05 13.55
N GLY A 553 11.13 -34.23 13.51
CA GLY A 553 11.72 -35.51 13.88
C GLY A 553 10.66 -36.43 14.45
N SER A 554 11.09 -37.41 15.26
CA SER A 554 10.20 -38.29 16.02
C SER A 554 9.71 -37.64 17.33
N LEU A 555 8.72 -38.25 18.00
CA LEU A 555 8.24 -37.77 19.30
C LEU A 555 9.35 -37.80 20.37
N ASP A 556 10.25 -38.78 20.30
CA ASP A 556 11.36 -38.93 21.26
C ASP A 556 12.42 -37.84 21.06
N GLU A 557 12.71 -37.49 19.80
CA GLU A 557 13.59 -36.37 19.48
C GLU A 557 12.97 -35.02 19.86
N LEU A 558 11.65 -34.88 19.70
CA LEU A 558 10.94 -33.70 20.20
C LEU A 558 11.02 -33.63 21.74
N ALA A 559 11.06 -34.77 22.43
CA ALA A 559 11.23 -34.83 23.88
C ALA A 559 12.60 -34.32 24.34
N SER A 560 13.65 -34.56 23.54
CA SER A 560 15.04 -34.18 23.84
C SER A 560 15.37 -32.73 23.45
N MET A 561 14.64 -32.13 22.51
CA MET A 561 14.71 -30.71 22.18
C MET A 561 13.99 -29.86 23.26
N ASN A 562 14.59 -29.77 24.44
CA ASN A 562 14.05 -29.04 25.60
C ASN A 562 13.69 -27.58 25.26
N GLY A 563 12.38 -27.29 25.14
CA GLY A 563 11.83 -25.94 25.17
C GLY A 563 12.05 -25.08 23.92
N GLN A 564 12.66 -25.60 22.85
CA GLN A 564 12.88 -24.81 21.63
C GLN A 564 11.56 -24.40 20.97
N TYR A 565 10.52 -25.21 21.16
CA TYR A 565 9.16 -24.94 20.73
C TYR A 565 8.24 -25.08 21.95
N ASP A 566 7.65 -23.97 22.39
CA ASP A 566 6.64 -23.88 23.45
C ASP A 566 5.33 -24.56 23.00
N ILE A 567 5.33 -25.90 22.97
CA ILE A 567 4.23 -26.72 22.47
C ILE A 567 3.25 -26.99 23.61
N GLN A 568 1.96 -26.84 23.32
CA GLN A 568 0.86 -27.00 24.27
C GLN A 568 0.00 -28.25 23.99
N GLY A 569 0.10 -28.82 22.78
CA GLY A 569 -0.65 -30.01 22.43
C GLY A 569 -0.15 -30.73 21.18
N VAL A 570 -0.63 -31.97 21.02
CA VAL A 570 -0.41 -32.80 19.84
C VAL A 570 -1.74 -33.06 19.15
N LEU A 571 -1.77 -32.86 17.84
CA LEU A 571 -2.91 -33.21 16.99
C LEU A 571 -2.55 -34.43 16.16
N VAL A 572 -3.48 -35.36 16.05
CA VAL A 572 -3.24 -36.60 15.30
C VAL A 572 -4.32 -36.83 14.26
N SER A 573 -3.90 -37.15 13.03
CA SER A 573 -4.82 -37.47 11.93
C SER A 573 -4.66 -38.94 11.56
N PHE A 574 -5.60 -39.78 11.96
CA PHE A 574 -5.61 -41.21 11.60
C PHE A 574 -6.85 -41.51 10.77
N ASN A 575 -6.65 -41.93 9.52
CA ASN A 575 -7.75 -42.38 8.64
C ASN A 575 -7.86 -43.91 8.54
N ASN A 576 -6.91 -44.69 9.09
CA ASN A 576 -6.96 -46.14 9.02
C ASN A 576 -7.43 -46.75 10.33
N VAL A 577 -8.59 -47.42 10.27
CA VAL A 577 -9.18 -48.26 11.32
C VAL A 577 -8.48 -49.62 11.44
N ASN A 578 -7.61 -49.98 10.49
CA ASN A 578 -6.99 -51.31 10.46
C ASN A 578 -5.71 -51.39 11.31
N GLY A 579 -5.87 -51.82 12.57
CA GLY A 579 -4.95 -52.65 13.38
C GLY A 579 -3.57 -52.11 13.78
N GLY A 580 -2.81 -51.47 12.87
CA GLY A 580 -1.44 -51.02 13.12
C GLY A 580 -1.31 -49.67 13.83
N CYS A 581 -2.43 -48.96 14.05
CA CYS A 581 -2.45 -47.57 14.52
C CYS A 581 -2.48 -47.40 16.05
N ASN A 582 -2.71 -48.49 16.81
CA ASN A 582 -2.77 -48.42 18.27
C ASN A 582 -1.43 -48.02 18.90
N SER A 583 -0.31 -48.52 18.36
CA SER A 583 1.03 -48.24 18.90
C SER A 583 1.42 -46.75 18.77
N ALA A 584 1.08 -46.13 17.64
CA ALA A 584 1.41 -44.74 17.36
C ALA A 584 0.53 -43.77 18.19
N HIS A 585 -0.75 -44.10 18.36
CA HIS A 585 -1.66 -43.38 19.25
C HIS A 585 -1.24 -43.50 20.72
N GLU A 586 -0.87 -44.70 21.17
CA GLU A 586 -0.38 -44.93 22.54
C GLU A 586 0.93 -44.19 22.80
N LYS A 587 1.87 -44.17 21.85
CA LYS A 587 3.10 -43.37 21.95
C LYS A 587 2.79 -41.88 22.10
N ALA A 588 1.93 -41.32 21.25
CA ALA A 588 1.52 -39.93 21.35
C ALA A 588 0.81 -39.62 22.69
N ARG A 589 -0.03 -40.55 23.17
CA ARG A 589 -0.71 -40.44 24.48
C ARG A 589 0.28 -40.44 25.64
N HIS A 590 1.22 -41.38 25.67
CA HIS A 590 2.26 -41.45 26.70
C HIS A 590 3.13 -40.19 26.71
N TYR A 591 3.55 -39.71 25.54
CA TYR A 591 4.30 -38.47 25.42
C TYR A 591 3.53 -37.27 25.99
N CYS A 592 2.25 -37.11 25.61
CA CYS A 592 1.42 -36.02 26.09
C CYS A 592 1.20 -36.07 27.60
N LEU A 593 0.96 -37.26 28.17
CA LEU A 593 0.81 -37.45 29.61
C LEU A 593 2.08 -37.06 30.38
N ARG A 594 3.26 -37.46 29.89
CA ARG A 594 4.55 -37.15 30.53
C ARG A 594 4.87 -35.66 30.54
N LYS A 595 4.44 -34.92 29.52
CA LYS A 595 4.74 -33.49 29.33
C LYS A 595 3.57 -32.56 29.70
N GLY A 596 2.41 -33.10 30.13
CA GLY A 596 1.23 -32.31 30.47
C GLY A 596 0.56 -31.62 29.27
N LEU A 597 0.65 -32.22 28.08
CA LEU A 597 0.12 -31.65 26.83
C LEU A 597 -1.28 -32.20 26.53
N PHE A 598 -2.13 -31.42 25.83
CA PHE A 598 -3.40 -31.96 25.34
C PHE A 598 -3.19 -32.78 24.05
N LEU A 599 -3.97 -33.84 23.89
CA LEU A 599 -4.00 -34.67 22.68
C LEU A 599 -5.39 -34.57 22.04
N LYS A 600 -5.47 -34.21 20.76
CA LYS A 600 -6.74 -34.26 20.01
C LYS A 600 -6.57 -35.07 18.73
N ARG A 601 -7.62 -35.84 18.40
CA ARG A 601 -7.69 -36.62 17.16
C ARG A 601 -8.59 -35.92 16.16
N PHE A 602 -8.10 -35.78 14.94
CA PHE A 602 -8.88 -35.35 13.78
C PHE A 602 -9.37 -36.57 13.02
N ARG A 603 -10.67 -36.58 12.71
CA ARG A 603 -11.33 -37.61 11.91
C ARG A 603 -12.25 -36.91 10.91
N ILE A 604 -12.22 -37.36 9.66
CA ILE A 604 -13.21 -37.00 8.65
C ILE A 604 -14.06 -38.23 8.44
N ASP A 605 -15.38 -38.05 8.51
CA ASP A 605 -16.36 -39.11 8.28
C ASP A 605 -17.40 -38.63 7.27
N LEU A 606 -17.92 -39.55 6.47
CA LEU A 606 -19.03 -39.29 5.55
C LEU A 606 -20.27 -39.91 6.19
N GLN A 607 -21.19 -39.07 6.63
CA GLN A 607 -22.46 -39.50 7.20
C GLN A 607 -23.53 -39.44 6.12
N GLU A 608 -24.32 -40.51 6.02
CA GLU A 608 -25.53 -40.50 5.22
C GLU A 608 -26.56 -39.61 5.94
N ILE A 609 -27.15 -38.67 5.21
CA ILE A 609 -28.22 -37.82 5.72
C ILE A 609 -29.51 -38.45 5.24
N ASP A 610 -30.33 -38.89 6.19
CA ASP A 610 -31.66 -39.40 5.87
C ASP A 610 -32.51 -38.24 5.32
N LEU A 611 -33.12 -38.43 4.16
CA LEU A 611 -33.85 -37.36 3.46
C LEU A 611 -35.26 -37.14 4.02
N ASP A 612 -35.67 -38.01 4.94
CA ASP A 612 -37.00 -38.03 5.55
C ASP A 612 -37.04 -37.37 6.95
N ASP A 613 -35.90 -36.87 7.46
CA ASP A 613 -35.74 -36.04 8.69
C ASP A 613 -35.56 -34.55 8.35
#